data_AF-A0A812UY74-F1
#
_entry.id   AF-A0A812UY74-F1
#
_cell.length_a   1.000
_cell.length_b   1.000
_cell.length_c   1.000
_cell.angle_alpha   90.00
_cell.angle_beta   90.00
_cell.angle_gamma   90.00
#
_symmetry.space_group_name_H-M   'P 1'
#
loop_
_entity.id
_entity.type
_entity.pdbx_description
1 polymer ?
#
loop_
_entity_poly.entity_id
_entity_poly.type
_entity_poly.pdbx_seq_one_letter_code
_entity_poly.pdbx_strand_id
1 'polypeptide(L)'
;MTSSCGRRAREEFLPEEVKDEWCPFKRRRLGDPDMPHNGRGHVYMSRFLGTAIPNKMLKAHPQVVPAYLQELKSDLSGLFNQGVECEGHVYRAALIGVKGDFEYHLEVTNYSRSYTHEGPTNPQAFCPECMAGSDESLPGIDLRDPPAWLSSLYTSDPWSVVPPLSEIPFSESKKATLYRRDAFHTLKHGFLRDLCASCIIWLAHLRFFDSPGDSWSLATRLERAHSSFHLYCLACKKSPSLRKFTKANFHRHKANMFPFLSGKGADTLIVLEWLRWFIKLLLREPRNSSNEILMAMLQTAEAALNYTGVASSHNILIHKSCAKYLLRCGFKLLKGYAFLASKAMSENRRLFSLRPKVHFYHHFLIDLQEQIRAVKEQDEETPCILNYAAIFNCEANEDMIGKIARVYRAFQ
;
A
#
# COMPACT_ATOMS: atom_id res chain seq x y z
N MET A 1 -2.10 3.52 -24.42
CA MET A 1 -2.00 5.00 -24.32
C MET A 1 -2.43 5.42 -22.93
N THR A 2 -1.50 5.69 -22.01
CA THR A 2 -1.84 6.14 -20.66
C THR A 2 -2.01 7.66 -20.67
N SER A 3 -3.23 8.14 -20.45
CA SER A 3 -3.49 9.57 -20.21
C SER A 3 -2.70 10.06 -19.00
N SER A 4 -2.17 11.29 -19.08
CA SER A 4 -1.47 11.94 -17.95
C SER A 4 -2.39 11.99 -16.73
N CYS A 5 -1.77 12.06 -15.55
CA CYS A 5 -2.48 12.26 -14.29
C CYS A 5 -3.41 13.49 -14.36
N GLY A 6 -2.93 14.59 -14.96
CA GLY A 6 -3.68 15.83 -15.19
C GLY A 6 -4.84 15.68 -16.17
N ARG A 7 -4.72 14.84 -17.20
CA ARG A 7 -5.83 14.54 -18.12
C ARG A 7 -6.93 13.73 -17.44
N ARG A 8 -6.57 12.67 -16.69
CA ARG A 8 -7.56 11.88 -15.92
C ARG A 8 -8.23 12.72 -14.84
N ALA A 9 -7.44 13.55 -14.15
CA ALA A 9 -7.97 14.51 -13.19
C ALA A 9 -8.97 15.48 -13.85
N ARG A 10 -8.66 16.07 -15.01
CA ARG A 10 -9.60 16.97 -15.72
C ARG A 10 -10.85 16.27 -16.27
N GLU A 11 -10.73 15.01 -16.69
CA GLU A 11 -11.88 14.21 -17.12
C GLU A 11 -12.82 13.86 -15.93
N GLU A 12 -12.29 13.84 -14.70
CA GLU A 12 -13.03 13.54 -13.46
C GLU A 12 -13.36 14.81 -12.61
N PHE A 13 -12.84 16.00 -12.96
CA PHE A 13 -12.99 17.26 -12.20
C PHE A 13 -13.44 18.46 -13.05
N LEU A 14 -13.90 19.52 -12.35
CA LEU A 14 -14.09 20.85 -12.94
C LEU A 14 -12.76 21.33 -13.57
N PRO A 15 -12.75 21.74 -14.86
CA PRO A 15 -11.53 21.99 -15.64
C PRO A 15 -10.56 23.04 -15.06
N GLU A 16 -11.03 23.93 -14.21
CA GLU A 16 -10.33 25.16 -13.81
C GLU A 16 -9.24 24.93 -12.74
N GLU A 17 -9.28 23.83 -11.97
CA GLU A 17 -8.36 23.61 -10.85
C GLU A 17 -7.07 22.83 -11.20
N VAL A 18 -6.95 22.27 -12.41
CA VAL A 18 -5.85 21.35 -12.76
C VAL A 18 -5.16 21.76 -14.05
N LYS A 19 -4.06 22.53 -13.94
CA LYS A 19 -3.17 22.77 -15.09
C LYS A 19 -2.34 21.53 -15.37
N ASP A 20 -2.40 21.09 -16.62
CA ASP A 20 -1.77 19.87 -17.12
C ASP A 20 -0.24 19.90 -17.06
N GLU A 21 0.28 21.12 -17.12
CA GLU A 21 1.68 21.54 -17.09
C GLU A 21 2.36 21.14 -15.78
N TRP A 22 1.58 20.95 -14.72
CA TRP A 22 2.05 20.59 -13.39
C TRP A 22 2.25 19.08 -13.19
N CYS A 23 1.77 18.23 -14.11
CA CYS A 23 2.01 16.78 -14.02
C CYS A 23 3.50 16.51 -14.38
N PRO A 24 4.28 15.78 -13.55
CA PRO A 24 5.69 15.45 -13.82
C PRO A 24 5.92 14.73 -15.15
N PHE A 25 4.90 14.01 -15.65
CA PHE A 25 4.92 13.41 -16.98
C PHE A 25 5.08 14.45 -18.12
N LYS A 26 4.60 15.69 -17.89
CA LYS A 26 4.80 16.85 -18.76
C LYS A 26 6.08 17.62 -18.39
N ARG A 27 6.39 17.85 -17.10
CA ARG A 27 7.63 18.52 -16.67
C ARG A 27 8.92 17.79 -17.06
N ARG A 28 8.91 16.46 -17.19
CA ARG A 28 10.02 15.71 -17.80
C ARG A 28 10.37 16.14 -19.22
N ARG A 29 9.44 16.77 -19.94
CA ARG A 29 9.70 17.37 -21.27
C ARG A 29 10.33 18.76 -21.17
N LEU A 30 10.37 19.37 -19.99
CA LEU A 30 10.77 20.76 -19.74
C LEU A 30 12.09 20.91 -18.97
N GLY A 31 12.75 19.81 -18.57
CA GLY A 31 14.12 19.84 -18.03
C GLY A 31 14.28 20.13 -16.52
N ASP A 32 13.21 20.12 -15.73
CA ASP A 32 13.27 20.25 -14.27
C ASP A 32 14.13 19.11 -13.63
N PRO A 33 14.91 19.38 -12.58
CA PRO A 33 15.70 18.36 -11.90
C PRO A 33 14.80 17.21 -11.40
N ASP A 34 15.02 16.02 -11.96
CA ASP A 34 14.25 14.81 -11.64
C ASP A 34 14.70 14.31 -10.26
N MET A 35 13.79 14.30 -9.27
CA MET A 35 14.00 13.62 -7.98
C MET A 35 13.27 12.26 -7.98
N PRO A 36 13.73 11.26 -8.74
CA PRO A 36 13.06 9.98 -8.82
C PRO A 36 13.01 9.31 -7.45
N HIS A 37 11.93 8.58 -7.20
CA HIS A 37 11.85 7.72 -6.02
C HIS A 37 12.60 6.41 -6.25
N ASN A 38 13.02 5.76 -5.15
CA ASN A 38 13.85 4.55 -5.14
C ASN A 38 13.15 3.27 -5.67
N GLY A 39 11.94 3.41 -6.24
CA GLY A 39 11.24 2.37 -6.99
C GLY A 39 11.57 2.37 -8.49
N ARG A 40 12.36 3.33 -8.96
CA ARG A 40 12.83 3.41 -10.36
C ARG A 40 14.29 3.02 -10.48
N GLY A 41 14.64 2.44 -11.63
CA GLY A 41 16.01 2.05 -11.94
C GLY A 41 16.45 0.76 -11.24
N HIS A 42 17.75 0.49 -11.30
CA HIS A 42 18.32 -0.72 -10.72
C HIS A 42 18.61 -0.52 -9.23
N VAL A 43 18.20 -1.47 -8.39
CA VAL A 43 18.32 -1.38 -6.92
C VAL A 43 19.76 -1.20 -6.42
N TYR A 44 20.75 -1.74 -7.14
CA TYR A 44 22.18 -1.57 -6.82
C TYR A 44 22.74 -0.18 -7.13
N MET A 45 22.02 0.65 -7.88
CA MET A 45 22.47 2.02 -8.21
C MET A 45 21.86 3.07 -7.27
N SER A 46 20.86 2.70 -6.47
CA SER A 46 20.11 3.63 -5.62
C SER A 46 20.11 3.25 -4.15
N ARG A 47 20.82 2.17 -3.77
CA ARG A 47 20.91 1.68 -2.39
C ARG A 47 22.32 1.21 -2.08
N PHE A 48 22.75 1.49 -0.85
CA PHE A 48 23.93 0.90 -0.25
C PHE A 48 23.50 -0.30 0.60
N LEU A 49 24.16 -1.45 0.39
CA LEU A 49 23.99 -2.60 1.28
C LEU A 49 24.85 -2.38 2.52
N GLY A 50 24.22 -2.10 3.66
CA GLY A 50 24.93 -1.96 4.93
C GLY A 50 25.30 -3.31 5.54
N THR A 51 24.33 -4.23 5.65
CA THR A 51 24.53 -5.56 6.21
C THR A 51 23.65 -6.60 5.53
N ALA A 52 24.07 -7.86 5.56
CA ALA A 52 23.27 -9.01 5.17
C ALA A 52 23.48 -10.13 6.19
N ILE A 53 22.44 -10.49 6.94
CA ILE A 53 22.51 -11.52 7.98
C ILE A 53 21.81 -12.79 7.45
N PRO A 54 22.53 -13.92 7.30
CA PRO A 54 21.92 -15.16 6.86
C PRO A 54 20.88 -15.67 7.86
N ASN A 55 19.76 -16.22 7.37
CA ASN A 55 18.71 -16.78 8.22
C ASN A 55 19.23 -17.87 9.19
N LYS A 56 20.22 -18.66 8.77
CA LYS A 56 20.87 -19.65 9.66
C LYS A 56 21.54 -18.98 10.86
N MET A 57 22.17 -17.81 10.66
CA MET A 57 22.80 -17.04 11.72
C MET A 57 21.75 -16.40 12.63
N LEU A 58 20.67 -15.84 12.07
CA LEU A 58 19.55 -15.31 12.85
C LEU A 58 18.95 -16.37 13.80
N LYS A 59 18.76 -17.60 13.30
CA LYS A 59 18.25 -18.72 14.11
C LYS A 59 19.22 -19.19 15.20
N ALA A 60 20.52 -19.19 14.91
CA ALA A 60 21.53 -19.63 15.86
C ALA A 60 21.86 -18.55 16.91
N HIS A 61 21.74 -17.28 16.54
CA HIS A 61 22.17 -16.13 17.32
C HIS A 61 21.16 -14.98 17.21
N PRO A 62 20.01 -15.07 17.90
CA PRO A 62 18.94 -14.06 17.82
C PRO A 62 19.39 -12.66 18.27
N GLN A 63 20.45 -12.57 19.08
CA GLN A 63 21.02 -11.30 19.56
C GLN A 63 21.78 -10.51 18.49
N VAL A 64 22.07 -11.10 17.33
CA VAL A 64 22.85 -10.44 16.27
C VAL A 64 22.12 -9.19 15.73
N VAL A 65 20.80 -9.24 15.58
CA VAL A 65 20.01 -8.10 15.11
C VAL A 65 20.02 -6.96 16.14
N PRO A 66 19.68 -7.16 17.42
CA PRO A 66 19.82 -6.13 18.44
C PRO A 66 21.22 -5.52 18.54
N ALA A 67 22.27 -6.34 18.50
CA ALA A 67 23.65 -5.86 18.55
C ALA A 67 23.99 -4.97 17.34
N TYR A 68 23.62 -5.42 16.13
CA TYR A 68 23.80 -4.64 14.91
C TYR A 68 23.05 -3.30 14.94
N LEU A 69 21.81 -3.29 15.44
CA LEU A 69 21.02 -2.05 15.53
C LEU A 69 21.61 -1.04 16.52
N GLN A 70 22.29 -1.49 17.58
CA GLN A 70 23.01 -0.61 18.50
C GLN A 70 24.24 0.03 17.86
N GLU A 71 25.04 -0.74 17.12
CA GLU A 71 26.17 -0.21 16.34
C GLU A 71 25.67 0.79 15.28
N LEU A 72 24.62 0.42 14.54
CA LEU A 72 24.02 1.28 13.52
C LEU A 72 23.47 2.58 14.11
N LYS A 73 22.86 2.53 15.30
CA LYS A 73 22.45 3.72 16.05
C LYS A 73 23.65 4.62 16.33
N SER A 74 24.75 4.07 16.85
CA SER A 74 25.96 4.83 17.19
C SER A 74 26.49 5.59 15.96
N ASP A 75 26.67 4.89 14.83
CA ASP A 75 27.18 5.46 13.60
C ASP A 75 26.27 6.56 13.04
N LEU A 76 24.95 6.30 12.96
CA LEU A 76 23.98 7.27 12.45
C LEU A 76 23.84 8.48 13.37
N SER A 77 23.99 8.30 14.69
CA SER A 77 24.01 9.41 15.65
C SER A 77 25.28 10.26 15.50
N GLY A 78 26.43 9.62 15.21
CA GLY A 78 27.66 10.32 14.83
C GLY A 78 27.49 11.13 13.55
N LEU A 79 26.92 10.53 12.50
CA LEU A 79 26.63 11.22 11.23
C LEU A 79 25.67 12.41 11.38
N PHE A 80 24.71 12.33 12.31
CA PHE A 80 23.80 13.43 12.60
C PHE A 80 24.50 14.58 13.34
N ASN A 81 25.22 14.26 14.43
CA ASN A 81 25.76 15.28 15.33
C ASN A 81 27.09 15.86 14.85
N GLN A 82 27.98 15.00 14.34
CA GLN A 82 29.34 15.35 13.95
C GLN A 82 29.41 15.56 12.43
N GLY A 83 28.87 14.62 11.66
CA GLY A 83 28.96 14.60 10.20
C GLY A 83 30.27 14.00 9.69
N VAL A 84 30.50 14.12 8.38
CA VAL A 84 31.72 13.67 7.69
C VAL A 84 32.34 14.88 6.99
N GLU A 85 33.64 15.10 7.21
CA GLU A 85 34.40 16.12 6.50
C GLU A 85 34.84 15.61 5.12
N CYS A 86 34.53 16.38 4.08
CA CYS A 86 34.98 16.14 2.72
C CYS A 86 35.29 17.49 2.06
N GLU A 87 36.51 17.67 1.55
CA GLU A 87 36.94 18.90 0.87
C GLU A 87 36.68 20.18 1.70
N GLY A 88 36.96 20.13 3.01
CA GLY A 88 36.77 21.25 3.94
C GLY A 88 35.32 21.56 4.32
N HIS A 89 34.36 20.75 3.87
CA HIS A 89 32.94 20.86 4.22
C HIS A 89 32.50 19.70 5.10
N VAL A 90 31.70 19.98 6.13
CA VAL A 90 31.11 18.97 7.00
C VAL A 90 29.71 18.62 6.55
N TYR A 91 29.51 17.40 6.09
CA TYR A 91 28.23 16.85 5.65
C TYR A 91 27.58 16.07 6.78
N ARG A 92 26.38 16.47 7.20
CA ARG A 92 25.58 15.76 8.21
C ARG A 92 24.43 15.01 7.55
N ALA A 93 24.07 13.86 8.12
CA ALA A 93 22.96 13.05 7.64
C ALA A 93 21.79 13.10 8.63
N ALA A 94 20.59 13.41 8.14
CA ALA A 94 19.37 13.34 8.92
C ALA A 94 18.59 12.06 8.59
N LEU A 95 18.13 11.36 9.63
CA LEU A 95 17.26 10.21 9.47
C LEU A 95 15.86 10.71 9.08
N ILE A 96 15.30 10.18 7.99
CA ILE A 96 13.95 10.57 7.51
C ILE A 96 12.89 9.48 7.71
N GLY A 97 13.34 8.26 8.04
CA GLY A 97 12.49 7.12 8.30
C GLY A 97 13.20 5.77 8.09
N VAL A 98 12.72 4.76 8.80
CA VAL A 98 13.07 3.34 8.67
C VAL A 98 11.97 2.65 7.86
N LYS A 99 12.35 1.99 6.76
CA LYS A 99 11.41 1.26 5.89
C LYS A 99 11.57 -0.24 6.13
N GLY A 100 10.45 -0.93 6.18
CA GLY A 100 10.36 -2.38 6.33
C GLY A 100 8.90 -2.81 6.21
N ASP A 101 8.66 -4.10 6.06
CA ASP A 101 7.32 -4.63 6.32
C ASP A 101 7.01 -4.50 7.83
N PHE A 102 5.76 -4.79 8.20
CA PHE A 102 5.35 -4.57 9.58
C PHE A 102 5.96 -5.61 10.52
N GLU A 103 6.16 -6.82 10.02
CA GLU A 103 6.87 -7.91 10.68
C GLU A 103 8.30 -7.50 11.08
N TYR A 104 9.06 -6.89 10.18
CA TYR A 104 10.37 -6.30 10.49
C TYR A 104 10.26 -5.22 11.57
N HIS A 105 9.29 -4.31 11.46
CA HIS A 105 9.12 -3.27 12.47
C HIS A 105 8.84 -3.87 13.85
N LEU A 106 8.03 -4.94 13.94
CA LEU A 106 7.79 -5.62 15.22
C LEU A 106 9.06 -6.19 15.84
N GLU A 107 9.90 -6.82 15.01
CA GLU A 107 11.16 -7.41 15.46
C GLU A 107 12.13 -6.36 16.00
N VAL A 108 12.24 -5.21 15.33
CA VAL A 108 13.26 -4.19 15.67
C VAL A 108 12.79 -3.17 16.72
N THR A 109 11.49 -3.04 16.96
CA THR A 109 10.95 -2.07 17.93
C THR A 109 10.39 -2.69 19.20
N ASN A 110 10.05 -3.99 19.17
CA ASN A 110 9.33 -4.63 20.26
C ASN A 110 8.08 -3.85 20.69
N TYR A 111 7.23 -3.48 19.73
CA TYR A 111 6.04 -2.67 20.01
C TYR A 111 5.13 -3.31 21.08
N SER A 112 4.70 -2.51 22.04
CA SER A 112 3.65 -2.86 23.01
C SER A 112 2.25 -2.87 22.40
N ARG A 113 2.10 -2.34 21.17
CA ARG A 113 0.86 -2.36 20.39
C ARG A 113 1.14 -2.56 18.91
N SER A 114 0.47 -3.53 18.31
CA SER A 114 0.70 -3.98 16.94
C SER A 114 -0.50 -4.76 16.40
N TYR A 115 -0.54 -5.03 15.09
CA TYR A 115 -1.60 -5.85 14.49
C TYR A 115 -1.72 -7.26 15.07
N THR A 116 -0.70 -7.76 15.79
CA THR A 116 -0.78 -9.08 16.47
C THR A 116 -1.64 -9.03 17.72
N HIS A 117 -1.96 -7.84 18.22
CA HIS A 117 -2.86 -7.59 19.34
C HIS A 117 -4.32 -7.44 18.91
N GLU A 118 -4.66 -7.80 17.67
CA GLU A 118 -6.05 -7.92 17.25
C GLU A 118 -6.73 -9.10 17.95
N GLY A 119 -7.52 -8.80 18.99
CA GLY A 119 -8.28 -9.79 19.76
C GLY A 119 -9.78 -9.57 19.64
N PRO A 120 -10.60 -10.63 19.46
CA PRO A 120 -12.05 -10.50 19.44
C PRO A 120 -12.67 -10.27 20.83
N THR A 121 -11.92 -10.55 21.91
CA THR A 121 -12.45 -10.65 23.27
C THR A 121 -12.08 -9.46 24.14
N ASN A 122 -10.91 -8.85 23.92
CA ASN A 122 -10.41 -7.75 24.74
C ASN A 122 -10.02 -6.58 23.85
N PRO A 123 -10.59 -5.38 24.08
CA PRO A 123 -10.10 -4.16 23.45
C PRO A 123 -8.61 -3.97 23.74
N GLN A 124 -7.80 -3.86 22.69
CA GLN A 124 -6.37 -3.66 22.75
C GLN A 124 -5.96 -2.75 21.59
N ALA A 125 -5.19 -1.70 21.91
CA ALA A 125 -4.61 -0.85 20.88
C ALA A 125 -3.68 -1.68 20.00
N PHE A 126 -3.83 -1.59 18.68
CA PHE A 126 -2.99 -2.34 17.74
C PHE A 126 -2.14 -1.44 16.84
N CYS A 127 -2.39 -0.13 16.82
CA CYS A 127 -1.65 0.80 15.98
C CYS A 127 -0.46 1.39 16.75
N PRO A 128 0.78 1.36 16.22
CA PRO A 128 1.90 2.03 16.88
C PRO A 128 1.74 3.55 16.99
N GLU A 129 0.96 4.16 16.10
CA GLU A 129 0.87 5.61 15.98
C GLU A 129 -0.36 6.23 16.64
N CYS A 130 -1.38 5.44 16.96
CA CYS A 130 -2.59 5.92 17.65
C CYS A 130 -3.13 4.88 18.63
N MET A 131 -4.24 5.17 19.29
CA MET A 131 -4.88 4.27 20.25
C MET A 131 -6.02 3.43 19.63
N ALA A 132 -6.08 3.30 18.31
CA ALA A 132 -7.12 2.52 17.65
C ALA A 132 -7.15 1.06 18.15
N GLY A 133 -8.34 0.62 18.55
CA GLY A 133 -8.60 -0.69 19.15
C GLY A 133 -8.61 -0.68 20.68
N SER A 134 -8.22 0.41 21.35
CA SER A 134 -8.12 0.46 22.82
C SER A 134 -9.44 0.25 23.55
N ASP A 135 -10.55 0.68 22.96
CA ASP A 135 -11.89 0.64 23.54
C ASP A 135 -12.96 0.92 22.45
N GLU A 136 -14.24 0.90 22.83
CA GLU A 136 -15.37 1.12 21.92
C GLU A 136 -15.42 2.54 21.32
N SER A 137 -14.90 3.54 22.02
CA SER A 137 -14.86 4.93 21.53
C SER A 137 -13.77 5.15 20.47
N LEU A 138 -12.74 4.31 20.49
CA LEU A 138 -11.63 4.29 19.53
C LEU A 138 -11.58 2.97 18.77
N PRO A 139 -12.60 2.67 17.94
CA PRO A 139 -12.64 1.40 17.23
C PRO A 139 -11.44 1.23 16.31
N GLY A 140 -10.94 0.00 16.25
CA GLY A 140 -9.76 -0.36 15.49
C GLY A 140 -9.81 0.03 14.01
N ILE A 141 -10.89 -0.36 13.34
CA ILE A 141 -11.17 0.04 11.97
C ILE A 141 -12.28 1.09 11.98
N ASP A 142 -11.88 2.35 12.08
CA ASP A 142 -12.75 3.51 11.89
C ASP A 142 -12.48 4.18 10.54
N LEU A 143 -13.52 4.18 9.69
CA LEU A 143 -13.47 4.73 8.33
C LEU A 143 -14.30 6.01 8.17
N ARG A 144 -14.74 6.61 9.29
CA ARG A 144 -15.33 7.96 9.32
C ARG A 144 -14.30 9.02 8.89
N ASP A 145 -14.79 10.20 8.54
CA ASP A 145 -13.98 11.34 8.12
C ASP A 145 -14.42 12.59 8.91
N PRO A 146 -13.70 12.99 9.98
CA PRO A 146 -12.49 12.36 10.50
C PRO A 146 -12.76 11.06 11.29
N PRO A 147 -11.78 10.13 11.38
CA PRO A 147 -11.89 8.95 12.25
C PRO A 147 -11.68 9.33 13.73
N ALA A 148 -12.30 8.60 14.64
CA ALA A 148 -12.22 8.86 16.09
C ALA A 148 -10.80 8.71 16.64
N TRP A 149 -10.00 7.77 16.11
CA TRP A 149 -8.61 7.59 16.52
C TRP A 149 -7.68 8.75 16.14
N LEU A 150 -8.12 9.68 15.30
CA LEU A 150 -7.28 10.80 14.84
C LEU A 150 -6.75 11.66 16.00
N SER A 151 -7.58 11.94 17.00
CA SER A 151 -7.18 12.73 18.18
C SER A 151 -6.22 12.00 19.11
N SER A 152 -6.08 10.68 18.95
CA SER A 152 -5.18 9.84 19.74
C SER A 152 -3.80 9.63 19.09
N LEU A 153 -3.54 10.29 17.95
CA LEU A 153 -2.26 10.22 17.27
C LEU A 153 -1.11 10.69 18.18
N TYR A 154 -0.10 9.84 18.36
CA TYR A 154 1.16 10.12 19.06
C TYR A 154 0.99 10.55 20.52
N THR A 155 -0.14 10.24 21.17
CA THR A 155 -0.37 10.59 22.58
C THR A 155 0.44 9.74 23.56
N SER A 156 0.98 8.61 23.11
CA SER A 156 1.88 7.75 23.88
C SER A 156 2.88 7.06 22.97
N ASP A 157 4.03 6.65 23.51
CA ASP A 157 5.02 5.85 22.79
C ASP A 157 4.54 4.38 22.66
N PRO A 158 4.80 3.68 21.53
CA PRO A 158 4.34 2.30 21.31
C PRO A 158 5.31 1.24 21.83
N TRP A 159 6.20 1.57 22.76
CA TRP A 159 7.20 0.66 23.30
C TRP A 159 7.40 0.94 24.79
N SER A 160 7.71 -0.11 25.54
CA SER A 160 8.13 0.02 26.95
C SER A 160 9.62 0.36 27.07
N VAL A 161 10.43 -0.07 26.09
CA VAL A 161 11.86 0.20 25.98
C VAL A 161 12.10 0.88 24.64
N VAL A 162 12.81 2.02 24.65
CA VAL A 162 13.08 2.77 23.42
C VAL A 162 13.93 1.92 22.46
N PRO A 163 13.49 1.69 21.22
CA PRO A 163 14.26 0.96 20.24
C PRO A 163 15.56 1.71 19.87
N PRO A 164 16.66 1.00 19.52
CA PRO A 164 17.95 1.64 19.26
C PRO A 164 17.86 2.75 18.21
N LEU A 165 17.16 2.52 17.09
CA LEU A 165 17.04 3.51 16.02
C LEU A 165 16.16 4.71 16.42
N SER A 166 15.28 4.55 17.41
CA SER A 166 14.44 5.63 17.95
C SER A 166 15.22 6.60 18.85
N GLU A 167 16.45 6.26 19.25
CA GLU A 167 17.33 7.14 20.00
C GLU A 167 18.09 8.12 19.09
N ILE A 168 18.10 7.88 17.77
CA ILE A 168 18.67 8.81 16.79
C ILE A 168 17.76 10.04 16.67
N PRO A 169 18.31 11.27 16.63
CA PRO A 169 17.50 12.47 16.42
C PRO A 169 16.63 12.39 15.15
N PHE A 170 15.32 12.53 15.33
CA PHE A 170 14.32 12.47 14.24
C PHE A 170 13.11 13.39 14.50
N SER A 171 12.29 13.08 15.51
CA SER A 171 11.11 13.87 15.88
C SER A 171 10.81 13.71 17.35
N GLU A 172 10.65 14.82 18.07
CA GLU A 172 10.33 14.81 19.50
C GLU A 172 8.86 14.44 19.76
N SER A 173 7.95 14.88 18.90
CA SER A 173 6.50 14.74 19.08
C SER A 173 5.88 13.59 18.29
N LYS A 174 6.58 13.04 17.29
CA LYS A 174 6.06 11.98 16.40
C LYS A 174 7.05 10.82 16.26
N LYS A 175 7.66 10.37 17.37
CA LYS A 175 8.70 9.33 17.40
C LYS A 175 8.31 8.04 16.67
N ALA A 176 7.08 7.57 16.88
CA ALA A 176 6.57 6.35 16.24
C ALA A 176 6.61 6.41 14.70
N THR A 177 6.50 7.61 14.12
CA THR A 177 6.53 7.80 12.65
C THR A 177 7.90 7.56 12.03
N LEU A 178 8.94 7.36 12.85
CA LEU A 178 10.25 6.94 12.37
C LEU A 178 10.11 5.64 11.56
N TYR A 179 9.31 4.69 12.05
CA TYR A 179 9.07 3.42 11.38
C TYR A 179 7.95 3.61 10.37
N ARG A 180 8.35 3.81 9.12
CA ARG A 180 7.45 4.21 8.05
C ARG A 180 6.65 3.00 7.60
N ARG A 181 5.34 3.18 7.54
CA ARG A 181 4.40 2.21 7.00
C ARG A 181 4.74 1.91 5.54
N ASP A 182 4.84 0.63 5.21
CA ASP A 182 5.06 0.22 3.83
C ASP A 182 3.77 0.21 3.01
N ALA A 183 3.74 1.02 1.95
CA ALA A 183 2.64 1.08 1.01
C ALA A 183 2.47 -0.21 0.19
N PHE A 184 3.55 -0.95 -0.09
CA PHE A 184 3.46 -2.20 -0.85
C PHE A 184 2.75 -3.30 -0.06
N HIS A 185 3.21 -3.58 1.16
CA HIS A 185 2.59 -4.58 2.02
C HIS A 185 1.22 -4.18 2.53
N THR A 186 0.92 -2.88 2.61
CA THR A 186 -0.41 -2.36 2.93
C THR A 186 -1.39 -2.50 1.75
N LEU A 187 -0.94 -2.19 0.52
CA LEU A 187 -1.80 -2.16 -0.66
C LEU A 187 -1.65 -3.41 -1.54
N LYS A 188 -0.62 -3.47 -2.38
CA LYS A 188 -0.48 -4.46 -3.47
C LYS A 188 -0.30 -5.89 -2.95
N HIS A 189 0.40 -6.04 -1.83
CA HIS A 189 0.53 -7.28 -1.07
C HIS A 189 -0.40 -7.33 0.16
N GLY A 190 -1.28 -6.32 0.30
CA GLY A 190 -2.26 -6.21 1.38
C GLY A 190 -3.68 -6.28 0.86
N PHE A 191 -4.54 -5.35 1.30
CA PHE A 191 -5.99 -5.47 1.12
C PHE A 191 -6.46 -5.35 -0.35
N LEU A 192 -5.60 -4.95 -1.30
CA LEU A 192 -5.95 -5.02 -2.72
C LEU A 192 -6.04 -6.47 -3.22
N ARG A 193 -5.35 -7.42 -2.57
CA ARG A 193 -5.51 -8.86 -2.84
C ARG A 193 -6.85 -9.38 -2.38
N ASP A 194 -7.28 -8.92 -1.21
CA ASP A 194 -8.61 -9.17 -0.67
C ASP A 194 -9.63 -8.63 -1.67
N LEU A 195 -9.54 -7.34 -2.04
CA LEU A 195 -10.42 -6.71 -3.05
C LEU A 195 -10.54 -7.55 -4.34
N CYS A 196 -9.42 -7.95 -4.94
CA CYS A 196 -9.41 -8.77 -6.15
C CYS A 196 -10.16 -10.09 -5.95
N ALA A 197 -9.81 -10.84 -4.91
CA ALA A 197 -10.36 -12.15 -4.66
C ALA A 197 -11.85 -12.08 -4.31
N SER A 198 -12.24 -11.12 -3.47
CA SER A 198 -13.61 -10.88 -3.05
C SER A 198 -14.50 -10.49 -4.22
N CYS A 199 -14.07 -9.58 -5.10
CA CYS A 199 -14.81 -9.20 -6.30
C CYS A 199 -15.06 -10.40 -7.23
N ILE A 200 -14.01 -11.17 -7.54
CA ILE A 200 -14.13 -12.35 -8.42
C ILE A 200 -15.10 -13.37 -7.83
N ILE A 201 -15.00 -13.66 -6.54
CA ILE A 201 -15.91 -14.64 -5.94
C ILE A 201 -17.34 -14.11 -5.82
N TRP A 202 -17.53 -12.80 -5.59
CA TRP A 202 -18.87 -12.23 -5.62
C TRP A 202 -19.47 -12.31 -7.03
N LEU A 203 -18.71 -12.00 -8.09
CA LEU A 203 -19.15 -12.17 -9.47
C LEU A 203 -19.53 -13.64 -9.78
N ALA A 204 -18.79 -14.60 -9.21
CA ALA A 204 -19.16 -16.02 -9.29
C ALA A 204 -20.49 -16.33 -8.56
N HIS A 205 -20.73 -15.73 -7.38
CA HIS A 205 -22.02 -15.87 -6.69
C HIS A 205 -23.18 -15.21 -7.45
N LEU A 206 -22.91 -14.10 -8.13
CA LEU A 206 -23.87 -13.40 -9.00
C LEU A 206 -24.05 -14.07 -10.38
N ARG A 207 -23.43 -15.23 -10.59
CA ARG A 207 -23.56 -16.07 -11.79
C ARG A 207 -23.05 -15.40 -13.08
N PHE A 208 -22.18 -14.39 -12.99
CA PHE A 208 -21.60 -13.74 -14.17
C PHE A 208 -20.62 -14.62 -14.94
N PHE A 209 -20.16 -15.72 -14.34
CA PHE A 209 -19.34 -16.71 -15.01
C PHE A 209 -20.14 -17.96 -15.42
N ASP A 210 -21.46 -17.97 -15.35
CA ASP A 210 -22.23 -19.16 -15.74
C ASP A 210 -22.47 -19.20 -17.26
N SER A 211 -22.48 -20.41 -17.80
CA SER A 211 -22.80 -20.70 -19.20
C SER A 211 -23.77 -21.89 -19.25
N PRO A 212 -24.66 -21.98 -20.26
CA PRO A 212 -25.58 -23.11 -20.40
C PRO A 212 -24.81 -24.44 -20.48
N GLY A 213 -25.28 -25.46 -19.75
CA GLY A 213 -24.68 -26.81 -19.75
C GLY A 213 -23.50 -27.00 -18.78
N ASP A 214 -22.98 -25.92 -18.19
CA ASP A 214 -21.81 -25.99 -17.31
C ASP A 214 -22.16 -26.23 -15.83
N SER A 215 -21.20 -26.82 -15.09
CA SER A 215 -21.26 -26.89 -13.64
C SER A 215 -21.27 -25.49 -12.97
N TRP A 216 -22.11 -25.35 -11.95
CA TRP A 216 -22.25 -24.16 -11.11
C TRP A 216 -21.33 -24.16 -9.89
N SER A 217 -20.42 -25.13 -9.81
CA SER A 217 -19.46 -25.19 -8.72
C SER A 217 -18.56 -23.96 -8.74
N LEU A 218 -18.11 -23.51 -7.55
CA LEU A 218 -17.16 -22.39 -7.47
C LEU A 218 -15.86 -22.70 -8.23
N ALA A 219 -15.41 -23.96 -8.26
CA ALA A 219 -14.18 -24.34 -8.95
C ALA A 219 -14.30 -24.09 -10.47
N THR A 220 -15.37 -24.56 -11.10
CA THR A 220 -15.60 -24.39 -12.54
C THR A 220 -15.83 -22.91 -12.89
N ARG A 221 -16.52 -22.15 -12.02
CA ARG A 221 -16.65 -20.69 -12.19
C ARG A 221 -15.31 -19.95 -12.14
N LEU A 222 -14.40 -20.35 -11.24
CA LEU A 222 -13.06 -19.76 -11.15
C LEU A 222 -12.22 -20.08 -12.39
N GLU A 223 -12.34 -21.29 -12.95
CA GLU A 223 -11.67 -21.66 -14.20
C GLU A 223 -12.13 -20.79 -15.39
N ARG A 224 -13.43 -20.55 -15.51
CA ARG A 224 -13.98 -19.63 -16.53
C ARG A 224 -13.56 -18.18 -16.29
N ALA A 225 -13.57 -17.73 -15.04
CA ALA A 225 -13.06 -16.42 -14.67
C ALA A 225 -11.58 -16.27 -15.07
N HIS A 226 -10.77 -17.30 -14.85
CA HIS A 226 -9.37 -17.31 -15.27
C HIS A 226 -9.22 -17.32 -16.80
N SER A 227 -10.09 -18.01 -17.54
CA SER A 227 -10.07 -18.01 -19.00
C SER A 227 -10.32 -16.61 -19.57
N SER A 228 -11.28 -15.87 -19.00
CA SER A 228 -11.51 -14.44 -19.30
C SER A 228 -10.30 -13.56 -18.95
N PHE A 229 -9.72 -13.77 -17.77
CA PHE A 229 -8.50 -13.07 -17.33
C PHE A 229 -7.31 -13.33 -18.25
N HIS A 230 -7.12 -14.58 -18.68
CA HIS A 230 -6.05 -14.98 -19.57
C HIS A 230 -6.20 -14.35 -20.96
N LEU A 231 -7.42 -14.37 -21.52
CA LEU A 231 -7.73 -13.67 -22.77
C LEU A 231 -7.41 -12.17 -22.69
N TYR A 232 -7.80 -11.52 -21.58
CA TYR A 232 -7.45 -10.12 -21.33
C TYR A 232 -5.93 -9.92 -21.30
N CYS A 233 -5.19 -10.80 -20.63
CA CYS A 233 -3.73 -10.71 -20.55
C CYS A 233 -3.08 -10.86 -21.94
N LEU A 234 -3.56 -11.79 -22.78
CA LEU A 234 -3.08 -11.94 -24.16
C LEU A 234 -3.36 -10.67 -24.97
N ALA A 235 -4.59 -10.16 -24.93
CA ALA A 235 -5.00 -8.97 -25.67
C ALA A 235 -4.23 -7.71 -25.25
N CYS A 236 -3.93 -7.57 -23.95
CA CYS A 236 -3.22 -6.42 -23.38
C CYS A 236 -1.71 -6.64 -23.22
N LYS A 237 -1.15 -7.75 -23.73
CA LYS A 237 0.27 -8.13 -23.63
C LYS A 237 0.80 -8.09 -22.18
N LYS A 238 0.01 -8.60 -21.23
CA LYS A 238 0.36 -8.70 -19.81
C LYS A 238 0.90 -10.09 -19.51
N SER A 239 1.89 -10.17 -18.62
CA SER A 239 2.53 -11.43 -18.22
C SER A 239 2.37 -11.68 -16.71
N PRO A 240 1.18 -12.09 -16.25
CA PRO A 240 0.98 -12.42 -14.84
C PRO A 240 1.69 -13.73 -14.47
N SER A 241 2.08 -13.86 -13.20
CA SER A 241 2.58 -15.11 -12.64
C SER A 241 1.45 -16.09 -12.26
N LEU A 242 0.22 -15.58 -12.15
CA LEU A 242 -0.99 -16.37 -11.93
C LEU A 242 -1.32 -17.22 -13.16
N ARG A 243 -1.24 -18.55 -13.01
CA ARG A 243 -1.50 -19.53 -14.09
C ARG A 243 -2.92 -20.10 -14.08
N LYS A 244 -3.64 -19.95 -12.97
CA LYS A 244 -5.02 -20.42 -12.78
C LYS A 244 -5.67 -19.68 -11.61
N PHE A 245 -7.00 -19.65 -11.59
CA PHE A 245 -7.77 -19.29 -10.40
C PHE A 245 -8.34 -20.55 -9.75
N THR A 246 -8.02 -20.75 -8.47
CA THR A 246 -8.49 -21.90 -7.69
C THR A 246 -8.85 -21.45 -6.27
N LYS A 247 -9.61 -22.27 -5.54
CA LYS A 247 -9.89 -22.02 -4.11
C LYS A 247 -8.60 -21.83 -3.30
N ALA A 248 -7.54 -22.58 -3.64
CA ALA A 248 -6.24 -22.45 -3.00
C ALA A 248 -5.57 -21.11 -3.31
N ASN A 249 -5.59 -20.67 -4.58
CA ASN A 249 -5.03 -19.37 -4.96
C ASN A 249 -5.77 -18.17 -4.33
N PHE A 250 -7.00 -18.39 -3.88
CA PHE A 250 -7.86 -17.39 -3.25
C PHE A 250 -7.94 -17.58 -1.72
N HIS A 251 -7.19 -18.55 -1.18
CA HIS A 251 -7.19 -18.93 0.24
C HIS A 251 -8.59 -19.16 0.83
N ARG A 252 -9.54 -19.62 0.00
CA ARG A 252 -10.94 -19.83 0.38
C ARG A 252 -11.33 -21.30 0.29
N HIS A 253 -10.79 -22.10 1.20
CA HIS A 253 -11.11 -23.53 1.29
C HIS A 253 -12.54 -23.76 1.80
N LYS A 254 -13.00 -22.89 2.72
CA LYS A 254 -14.35 -22.92 3.31
C LYS A 254 -15.09 -21.62 3.01
N ALA A 255 -16.42 -21.66 2.97
CA ALA A 255 -17.26 -20.48 2.67
C ALA A 255 -17.14 -19.38 3.74
N ASN A 256 -16.81 -19.76 4.98
CA ASN A 256 -16.69 -18.88 6.13
C ASN A 256 -15.33 -18.18 6.27
N MET A 257 -14.38 -18.45 5.35
CA MET A 257 -13.09 -17.78 5.27
C MET A 257 -13.16 -16.57 4.33
N PHE A 258 -12.48 -15.49 4.69
CA PHE A 258 -12.30 -14.35 3.83
C PHE A 258 -11.28 -14.67 2.72
N PRO A 259 -11.63 -14.51 1.44
CA PRO A 259 -10.70 -14.74 0.34
C PRO A 259 -9.63 -13.65 0.23
N PHE A 260 -8.45 -14.04 -0.22
CA PHE A 260 -7.41 -13.11 -0.69
C PHE A 260 -6.58 -13.76 -1.79
N LEU A 261 -6.10 -12.95 -2.73
CA LEU A 261 -5.38 -13.42 -3.90
C LEU A 261 -3.91 -13.72 -3.58
N SER A 262 -3.45 -14.94 -3.88
CA SER A 262 -2.02 -15.32 -3.90
C SER A 262 -1.27 -14.66 -5.07
N GLY A 263 0.06 -14.75 -5.11
CA GLY A 263 0.87 -14.29 -6.25
C GLY A 263 1.82 -13.15 -5.88
N LYS A 264 2.23 -12.35 -6.88
CA LYS A 264 3.10 -11.17 -6.70
C LYS A 264 2.25 -9.90 -6.62
N GLY A 265 2.81 -8.79 -6.10
CA GLY A 265 2.07 -7.51 -6.06
C GLY A 265 1.69 -6.98 -7.45
N ALA A 266 2.50 -7.26 -8.47
CA ALA A 266 2.17 -6.93 -9.86
C ALA A 266 0.93 -7.68 -10.37
N ASP A 267 0.73 -8.94 -9.95
CA ASP A 267 -0.45 -9.72 -10.33
C ASP A 267 -1.73 -9.08 -9.81
N THR A 268 -1.71 -8.57 -8.58
CA THR A 268 -2.83 -7.83 -7.98
C THR A 268 -3.28 -6.67 -8.88
N LEU A 269 -2.33 -5.88 -9.42
CA LEU A 269 -2.67 -4.76 -10.29
C LEU A 269 -3.22 -5.22 -11.65
N ILE A 270 -2.66 -6.28 -12.24
CA ILE A 270 -3.16 -6.83 -13.52
C ILE A 270 -4.58 -7.37 -13.34
N VAL A 271 -4.88 -8.03 -12.21
CA VAL A 271 -6.23 -8.51 -11.89
C VAL A 271 -7.21 -7.35 -11.69
N LEU A 272 -6.80 -6.25 -11.04
CA LEU A 272 -7.63 -5.04 -10.96
C LEU A 272 -7.89 -4.42 -12.34
N GLU A 273 -6.90 -4.36 -13.22
CA GLU A 273 -7.06 -3.87 -14.60
C GLU A 273 -8.08 -4.71 -15.38
N TRP A 274 -8.01 -6.04 -15.25
CA TRP A 274 -8.99 -6.95 -15.83
C TRP A 274 -10.37 -6.79 -15.21
N LEU A 275 -10.49 -6.72 -13.88
CA LEU A 275 -11.78 -6.51 -13.21
C LEU A 275 -12.46 -5.22 -13.69
N ARG A 276 -11.71 -4.11 -13.79
CA ARG A 276 -12.23 -2.86 -14.35
C ARG A 276 -12.77 -3.05 -15.77
N TRP A 277 -12.03 -3.74 -16.64
CA TRP A 277 -12.48 -4.03 -18.01
C TRP A 277 -13.72 -4.92 -18.03
N PHE A 278 -13.68 -6.04 -17.29
CA PHE A 278 -14.73 -7.04 -17.29
C PHE A 278 -16.04 -6.48 -16.72
N ILE A 279 -15.98 -5.76 -15.59
CA ILE A 279 -17.17 -5.14 -14.99
C ILE A 279 -17.78 -4.07 -15.91
N LYS A 280 -16.97 -3.30 -16.65
CA LYS A 280 -17.49 -2.38 -17.68
C LYS A 280 -18.26 -3.09 -18.78
N LEU A 281 -17.88 -4.32 -19.14
CA LEU A 281 -18.66 -5.13 -20.08
C LEU A 281 -19.97 -5.60 -19.44
N LEU A 282 -19.92 -6.08 -18.20
CA LEU A 282 -21.12 -6.52 -17.48
C LEU A 282 -22.16 -5.41 -17.31
N LEU A 283 -21.72 -4.16 -17.10
CA LEU A 283 -22.60 -3.00 -16.96
C LEU A 283 -23.25 -2.55 -18.28
N ARG A 284 -22.74 -2.97 -19.45
CA ARG A 284 -23.38 -2.68 -20.75
C ARG A 284 -24.59 -3.56 -21.02
N GLU A 285 -24.59 -4.76 -20.47
CA GLU A 285 -25.69 -5.73 -20.58
C GLU A 285 -26.10 -6.23 -19.18
N PRO A 286 -26.81 -5.40 -18.40
CA PRO A 286 -27.17 -5.75 -17.04
C PRO A 286 -28.09 -6.98 -17.02
N ARG A 287 -27.60 -8.09 -16.46
CA ARG A 287 -28.40 -9.33 -16.37
C ARG A 287 -29.33 -9.37 -15.15
N ASN A 288 -29.17 -8.46 -14.19
CA ASN A 288 -29.86 -8.51 -12.90
C ASN A 288 -29.88 -7.13 -12.19
N SER A 289 -30.52 -7.07 -11.02
CA SER A 289 -30.56 -5.90 -10.13
C SER A 289 -29.22 -5.58 -9.44
N SER A 290 -28.11 -6.23 -9.82
CA SER A 290 -26.81 -6.08 -9.16
C SER A 290 -25.98 -4.89 -9.65
N ASN A 291 -26.59 -3.95 -10.38
CA ASN A 291 -25.90 -2.77 -10.93
C ASN A 291 -25.21 -1.93 -9.86
N GLU A 292 -25.83 -1.76 -8.71
CA GLU A 292 -25.24 -1.03 -7.57
C GLU A 292 -23.90 -1.67 -7.15
N ILE A 293 -23.88 -2.99 -6.98
CA ILE A 293 -22.69 -3.74 -6.56
C ILE A 293 -21.60 -3.68 -7.64
N LEU A 294 -21.98 -3.87 -8.92
CA LEU A 294 -21.04 -3.77 -10.04
C LEU A 294 -20.43 -2.37 -10.14
N MET A 295 -21.23 -1.31 -9.98
CA MET A 295 -20.75 0.07 -9.96
C MET A 295 -19.80 0.32 -8.79
N ALA A 296 -20.12 -0.17 -7.59
CA ALA A 296 -19.25 -0.06 -6.42
C ALA A 296 -17.91 -0.79 -6.64
N MET A 297 -17.94 -2.02 -7.19
CA MET A 297 -16.72 -2.76 -7.53
C MET A 297 -15.88 -2.01 -8.57
N LEU A 298 -16.52 -1.47 -9.61
CA LEU A 298 -15.84 -0.73 -10.67
C LEU A 298 -15.16 0.53 -10.11
N GLN A 299 -15.90 1.36 -9.37
CA GLN A 299 -15.38 2.59 -8.78
C GLN A 299 -14.24 2.31 -7.80
N THR A 300 -14.33 1.24 -7.01
CA THR A 300 -13.29 0.83 -6.06
C THR A 300 -12.03 0.35 -6.79
N ALA A 301 -12.18 -0.48 -7.84
CA ALA A 301 -11.06 -0.96 -8.65
C ALA A 301 -10.37 0.19 -9.42
N GLU A 302 -11.13 1.12 -9.98
CA GLU A 302 -10.60 2.31 -10.64
C GLU A 302 -9.86 3.22 -9.67
N ALA A 303 -10.42 3.45 -8.48
CA ALA A 303 -9.77 4.22 -7.43
C ALA A 303 -8.43 3.59 -7.01
N ALA A 304 -8.37 2.26 -6.85
CA ALA A 304 -7.13 1.55 -6.55
C ALA A 304 -6.07 1.69 -7.66
N LEU A 305 -6.47 1.51 -8.92
CA LEU A 305 -5.57 1.66 -10.07
C LEU A 305 -5.07 3.09 -10.22
N ASN A 306 -5.93 4.09 -10.00
CA ASN A 306 -5.55 5.50 -10.07
C ASN A 306 -4.63 5.88 -8.91
N TYR A 307 -4.93 5.48 -7.68
CA TYR A 307 -4.08 5.74 -6.52
C TYR A 307 -2.66 5.16 -6.71
N THR A 308 -2.58 3.86 -6.97
CA THR A 308 -1.30 3.16 -7.13
C THR A 308 -0.53 3.64 -8.37
N GLY A 309 -1.24 3.95 -9.46
CA GLY A 309 -0.68 4.47 -10.69
C GLY A 309 -0.11 5.89 -10.52
N VAL A 310 -0.81 6.79 -9.84
CA VAL A 310 -0.32 8.14 -9.55
C VAL A 310 0.91 8.07 -8.64
N ALA A 311 0.81 7.36 -7.51
CA ALA A 311 1.93 7.19 -6.58
C ALA A 311 3.20 6.69 -7.29
N SER A 312 3.09 5.64 -8.12
CA SER A 312 4.26 5.04 -8.79
C SER A 312 4.78 5.86 -9.99
N SER A 313 3.92 6.67 -10.62
CA SER A 313 4.27 7.46 -11.82
C SER A 313 4.86 8.83 -11.50
N HIS A 314 4.82 9.27 -10.25
CA HIS A 314 5.42 10.53 -9.81
C HIS A 314 6.74 10.31 -9.05
N ASN A 315 7.45 11.40 -8.85
CA ASN A 315 8.71 11.47 -8.12
C ASN A 315 8.49 11.46 -6.59
N ILE A 316 9.57 11.63 -5.82
CA ILE A 316 9.46 11.74 -4.35
C ILE A 316 8.61 12.95 -3.95
N LEU A 317 8.62 14.01 -4.75
CA LEU A 317 7.74 15.16 -4.61
C LEU A 317 6.66 15.13 -5.70
N ILE A 318 5.42 15.36 -5.30
CA ILE A 318 4.24 15.48 -6.16
C ILE A 318 3.65 16.87 -6.05
N HIS A 319 3.17 17.41 -7.17
CA HIS A 319 2.47 18.69 -7.17
C HIS A 319 1.15 18.60 -6.38
N LYS A 320 0.75 19.68 -5.70
CA LYS A 320 -0.49 19.76 -4.90
C LYS A 320 -1.74 19.29 -5.64
N SER A 321 -1.89 19.60 -6.93
CA SER A 321 -3.03 19.13 -7.73
C SER A 321 -3.04 17.61 -7.90
N CYS A 322 -1.88 16.99 -8.15
CA CYS A 322 -1.72 15.54 -8.23
C CYS A 322 -1.93 14.87 -6.87
N ALA A 323 -1.48 15.51 -5.79
CA ALA A 323 -1.72 15.08 -4.42
C ALA A 323 -3.22 15.10 -4.06
N LYS A 324 -3.95 16.17 -4.41
CA LYS A 324 -5.41 16.25 -4.26
C LYS A 324 -6.12 15.12 -5.01
N TYR A 325 -5.69 14.83 -6.26
CA TYR A 325 -6.23 13.69 -7.01
C TYR A 325 -5.94 12.35 -6.32
N LEU A 326 -4.69 12.15 -5.91
CA LEU A 326 -4.25 10.95 -5.19
C LEU A 326 -5.08 10.75 -3.91
N LEU A 327 -5.31 11.80 -3.13
CA LEU A 327 -6.13 11.77 -1.92
C LEU A 327 -7.58 11.37 -2.21
N ARG A 328 -8.20 11.98 -3.23
CA ARG A 328 -9.58 11.68 -3.65
C ARG A 328 -9.72 10.23 -4.09
N CYS A 329 -8.82 9.74 -4.96
CA CYS A 329 -8.78 8.32 -5.31
C CYS A 329 -8.58 7.44 -4.07
N GLY A 330 -7.75 7.91 -3.13
CA GLY A 330 -7.44 7.16 -1.94
C GLY A 330 -8.65 6.95 -1.03
N PHE A 331 -9.41 8.00 -0.75
CA PHE A 331 -10.66 7.91 0.01
C PHE A 331 -11.76 7.20 -0.76
N LYS A 332 -11.84 7.34 -2.09
CA LYS A 332 -12.79 6.58 -2.93
C LYS A 332 -12.53 5.07 -2.83
N LEU A 333 -11.26 4.65 -2.82
CA LEU A 333 -10.88 3.26 -2.56
C LEU A 333 -11.30 2.82 -1.15
N LEU A 334 -10.97 3.61 -0.12
CA LEU A 334 -11.28 3.28 1.27
C LEU A 334 -12.79 3.11 1.50
N LYS A 335 -13.58 4.10 1.08
CA LYS A 335 -15.05 4.12 1.21
C LYS A 335 -15.70 3.04 0.34
N GLY A 336 -15.20 2.83 -0.87
CA GLY A 336 -15.68 1.77 -1.76
C GLY A 336 -15.45 0.37 -1.20
N TYR A 337 -14.27 0.11 -0.63
CA TYR A 337 -13.96 -1.16 0.04
C TYR A 337 -14.87 -1.39 1.26
N ALA A 338 -15.08 -0.34 2.08
CA ALA A 338 -15.97 -0.38 3.24
C ALA A 338 -17.43 -0.69 2.85
N PHE A 339 -17.92 -0.02 1.80
CA PHE A 339 -19.26 -0.25 1.27
C PHE A 339 -19.43 -1.70 0.79
N LEU A 340 -18.47 -2.21 0.01
CA LEU A 340 -18.48 -3.59 -0.46
C LEU A 340 -18.43 -4.60 0.70
N ALA A 341 -17.67 -4.31 1.75
CA ALA A 341 -17.63 -5.13 2.96
C ALA A 341 -18.97 -5.16 3.68
N SER A 342 -19.58 -3.99 3.92
CA SER A 342 -20.88 -3.87 4.56
C SER A 342 -21.98 -4.59 3.77
N LYS A 343 -22.04 -4.38 2.46
CA LYS A 343 -23.03 -5.00 1.56
C LYS A 343 -22.84 -6.52 1.46
N ALA A 344 -21.59 -7.00 1.40
CA ALA A 344 -21.34 -8.44 1.40
C ALA A 344 -21.78 -9.08 2.73
N MET A 345 -21.51 -8.42 3.86
CA MET A 345 -21.92 -8.90 5.18
C MET A 345 -23.46 -8.90 5.35
N SER A 346 -24.18 -7.89 4.84
CA SER A 346 -25.65 -7.89 4.89
C SER A 346 -26.28 -9.00 4.03
N GLU A 347 -25.58 -9.47 3.00
CA GLU A 347 -25.93 -10.68 2.23
C GLU A 347 -25.41 -12.00 2.87
N ASN A 348 -24.91 -11.95 4.11
CA ASN A 348 -24.29 -13.08 4.82
C ASN A 348 -23.11 -13.71 4.03
N ARG A 349 -22.32 -12.87 3.35
CA ARG A 349 -21.14 -13.28 2.58
C ARG A 349 -19.88 -12.70 3.21
N ARG A 350 -19.01 -13.58 3.72
CA ARG A 350 -17.66 -13.21 4.19
C ARG A 350 -16.72 -13.05 3.00
N LEU A 351 -16.74 -11.85 2.40
CA LEU A 351 -15.95 -11.55 1.20
C LEU A 351 -14.84 -10.54 1.48
N PHE A 352 -15.14 -9.36 2.01
CA PHE A 352 -14.12 -8.31 2.19
C PHE A 352 -13.74 -8.25 3.66
N SER A 353 -12.46 -8.52 3.97
CA SER A 353 -11.95 -8.46 5.34
C SER A 353 -11.47 -7.04 5.65
N LEU A 354 -11.93 -6.48 6.77
CA LEU A 354 -11.42 -5.22 7.30
C LEU A 354 -10.21 -5.51 8.20
N ARG A 355 -9.07 -5.78 7.56
CA ARG A 355 -7.78 -6.04 8.22
C ARG A 355 -7.12 -4.75 8.73
N PRO A 356 -6.13 -4.82 9.64
CA PRO A 356 -5.42 -3.64 10.16
C PRO A 356 -4.69 -2.87 9.07
N LYS A 357 -4.35 -3.52 7.95
CA LYS A 357 -3.83 -2.87 6.73
C LYS A 357 -4.76 -1.78 6.19
N VAL A 358 -6.08 -1.91 6.34
CA VAL A 358 -7.05 -0.87 5.95
C VAL A 358 -6.92 0.36 6.85
N HIS A 359 -6.67 0.17 8.15
CA HIS A 359 -6.39 1.25 9.08
C HIS A 359 -5.07 1.96 8.77
N PHE A 360 -3.98 1.21 8.53
CA PHE A 360 -2.69 1.82 8.12
C PHE A 360 -2.79 2.57 6.79
N TYR A 361 -3.63 2.08 5.87
CA TYR A 361 -3.94 2.80 4.65
C TYR A 361 -4.68 4.12 4.92
N HIS A 362 -5.59 4.16 5.90
CA HIS A 362 -6.27 5.40 6.30
C HIS A 362 -5.27 6.44 6.83
N HIS A 363 -4.26 6.03 7.61
CA HIS A 363 -3.18 6.93 8.02
C HIS A 363 -2.44 7.56 6.82
N PHE A 364 -2.18 6.83 5.73
CA PHE A 364 -1.59 7.44 4.52
C PHE A 364 -2.41 8.60 3.97
N LEU A 365 -3.75 8.47 4.03
CA LEU A 365 -4.66 9.48 3.51
C LEU A 365 -4.71 10.69 4.44
N ILE A 366 -4.70 10.47 5.76
CA ILE A 366 -4.62 11.56 6.74
C ILE A 366 -3.31 12.33 6.58
N ASP A 367 -2.15 11.66 6.51
CA ASP A 367 -0.85 12.31 6.29
C ASP A 367 -0.83 13.14 4.99
N LEU A 368 -1.41 12.61 3.92
CA LEU A 368 -1.50 13.30 2.64
C LEU A 368 -2.44 14.51 2.73
N GLN A 369 -3.56 14.38 3.43
CA GLN A 369 -4.50 15.48 3.66
C GLN A 369 -3.86 16.60 4.49
N GLU A 370 -3.12 16.26 5.55
CA GLU A 370 -2.36 17.23 6.36
C GLU A 370 -1.34 17.98 5.52
N GLN A 371 -0.53 17.27 4.71
CA GLN A 371 0.44 17.91 3.82
C GLN A 371 -0.22 18.83 2.80
N ILE A 372 -1.37 18.44 2.22
CA ILE A 372 -2.11 19.30 1.28
C ILE A 372 -2.60 20.58 1.96
N ARG A 373 -3.05 20.49 3.22
CA ARG A 373 -3.51 21.66 4.00
C ARG A 373 -2.36 22.57 4.43
N ALA A 374 -1.18 22.01 4.72
CA ALA A 374 -0.02 22.77 5.18
C ALA A 374 0.62 23.66 4.11
N VAL A 375 0.44 23.32 2.83
CA VAL A 375 0.98 24.12 1.71
C VAL A 375 0.16 25.41 1.54
N LYS A 376 0.78 26.57 1.84
CA LYS A 376 0.14 27.89 1.78
C LYS A 376 -0.12 28.30 0.33
N GLU A 377 -1.09 29.21 0.14
CA GLU A 377 -1.42 29.80 -1.17
C GLU A 377 -0.26 30.63 -1.75
N GLN A 378 0.62 31.16 -0.90
CA GLN A 378 1.80 31.92 -1.31
C GLN A 378 2.95 31.04 -1.83
N ASP A 379 2.91 29.72 -1.62
CA ASP A 379 3.91 28.75 -2.12
C ASP A 379 3.58 28.25 -3.55
N GLU A 380 2.73 28.97 -4.28
CA GLU A 380 2.10 28.53 -5.54
C GLU A 380 3.06 28.34 -6.73
N GLU A 381 4.28 28.87 -6.68
CA GLU A 381 5.26 28.64 -7.75
C GLU A 381 5.71 27.17 -7.81
N THR A 382 5.76 26.44 -6.68
CA THR A 382 6.05 24.99 -6.66
C THR A 382 5.51 24.27 -5.40
N PRO A 383 4.18 24.14 -5.23
CA PRO A 383 3.60 23.48 -4.07
C PRO A 383 3.79 21.96 -4.15
N CYS A 384 4.95 21.50 -3.68
CA CYS A 384 5.38 20.11 -3.68
C CYS A 384 5.03 19.41 -2.36
N ILE A 385 4.53 18.19 -2.46
CA ILE A 385 4.09 17.34 -1.36
C ILE A 385 4.86 16.03 -1.41
N LEU A 386 5.20 15.46 -0.25
CA LEU A 386 5.92 14.19 -0.22
C LEU A 386 5.01 13.05 -0.72
N ASN A 387 5.48 12.35 -1.74
CA ASN A 387 4.84 11.14 -2.25
C ASN A 387 5.14 9.95 -1.32
N TYR A 388 4.45 9.93 -0.17
CA TYR A 388 4.63 8.94 0.89
C TYR A 388 4.60 7.50 0.34
N ALA A 389 3.59 7.21 -0.49
CA ALA A 389 3.37 5.88 -1.05
C ALA A 389 4.46 5.42 -2.03
N ALA A 390 5.26 6.34 -2.59
CA ALA A 390 6.38 6.00 -3.47
C ALA A 390 7.72 5.95 -2.72
N ILE A 391 7.96 6.89 -1.81
CA ILE A 391 9.23 6.96 -1.09
C ILE A 391 9.33 5.80 -0.09
N PHE A 392 8.29 5.46 0.67
CA PHE A 392 8.33 4.40 1.69
C PHE A 392 7.89 3.01 1.19
N ASN A 393 7.83 2.82 -0.12
CA ASN A 393 7.50 1.55 -0.76
C ASN A 393 8.67 0.54 -0.67
N CYS A 394 8.40 -0.68 -0.16
CA CYS A 394 9.38 -1.76 -0.04
C CYS A 394 9.51 -2.69 -1.26
N GLU A 395 8.81 -2.47 -2.38
CA GLU A 395 8.89 -3.33 -3.58
C GLU A 395 10.33 -3.59 -4.06
N ALA A 396 11.14 -2.54 -4.07
CA ALA A 396 12.51 -2.64 -4.55
C ALA A 396 13.49 -3.10 -3.45
N ASN A 397 13.05 -3.14 -2.18
CA ASN A 397 13.78 -3.83 -1.11
C ASN A 397 13.65 -5.36 -1.28
N GLU A 398 12.45 -5.85 -1.63
CA GLU A 398 12.22 -7.27 -1.97
C GLU A 398 13.07 -7.74 -3.16
N ASP A 399 13.20 -6.91 -4.20
CA ASP A 399 14.07 -7.22 -5.35
C ASP A 399 15.54 -7.31 -4.95
N MET A 400 16.01 -6.39 -4.10
CA MET A 400 17.40 -6.39 -3.62
C MET A 400 17.71 -7.66 -2.81
N ILE A 401 16.85 -8.02 -1.85
CA ILE A 401 16.98 -9.24 -1.06
C ILE A 401 16.96 -10.47 -1.98
N GLY A 402 15.99 -10.54 -2.90
CA GLY A 402 15.84 -11.67 -3.82
C GLY A 402 17.05 -11.86 -4.74
N LYS A 403 17.66 -10.77 -5.22
CA LYS A 403 18.87 -10.81 -6.04
C LYS A 403 20.10 -11.21 -5.23
N ILE A 404 20.33 -10.62 -4.06
CA ILE A 404 21.45 -10.98 -3.18
C ILE A 404 21.35 -12.45 -2.75
N ALA A 405 20.17 -12.92 -2.37
CA ALA A 405 19.94 -14.32 -1.99
C ALA A 405 20.14 -15.30 -3.16
N ARG A 406 19.97 -14.85 -4.41
CA ARG A 406 20.30 -15.67 -5.59
C ARG A 406 21.81 -15.75 -5.80
N VAL A 407 22.52 -14.62 -5.67
CA VAL A 407 23.99 -14.57 -5.77
C VAL A 407 24.62 -15.47 -4.72
N TYR A 408 24.21 -15.35 -3.46
CA TYR A 408 24.73 -16.19 -2.37
C TYR A 408 24.53 -17.70 -2.62
N ARG A 409 23.35 -18.10 -3.15
CA ARG A 409 23.07 -19.50 -3.52
C ARG A 409 23.89 -20.02 -4.68
N ALA A 410 24.43 -19.14 -5.54
CA ALA A 410 25.30 -19.56 -6.63
C ALA A 410 26.75 -19.81 -6.17
N PHE A 411 27.10 -19.38 -4.95
CA PHE A 411 28.42 -19.55 -4.34
C PHE A 411 28.45 -20.62 -3.23
N GLN A 412 27.32 -21.26 -2.94
CA GLN A 412 27.21 -22.47 -2.12
C GLN A 412 27.08 -23.68 -3.05
#